data_AF-A0A9X8R0H2-F1
#
_entry.id   AF-A0A9X8R0H2-F1
#
_cell.length_a   1.000
_cell.length_b   1.000
_cell.length_c   1.000
_cell.angle_alpha   90.00
_cell.angle_beta   90.00
_cell.angle_gamma   90.00
#
_symmetry.space_group_name_H-M   'P 1'
#
loop_
_entity.id
_entity.type
_entity.pdbx_description
1 polymer ?
#
loop_
_entity_poly.entity_id
_entity_poly.type
_entity_poly.pdbx_seq_one_letter_code
_entity_poly.pdbx_strand_id
1 'polypeptide(L)' 'MRRLGWITPVSHGRVQYGASKAGAVTVPRFSTCHVDALPAQHPEVDWTQLRSIRKGQRSPLAVLATEQQSAAPA' A
#
# COMPACT_ATOMS: atom_id res chain seq x y z
N MET A 1 8.82 1.81 -2.66
CA MET A 1 7.50 1.27 -2.22
C MET A 1 7.19 0.06 -3.07
N ARG A 2 6.68 -1.02 -2.47
CA ARG A 2 6.23 -2.20 -3.23
C ARG A 2 4.80 -1.99 -3.70
N ARG A 3 4.49 -2.39 -4.93
CA ARG A 3 3.17 -2.17 -5.55
C ARG A 3 2.47 -3.51 -5.72
N LEU A 4 1.28 -3.61 -5.14
CA LEU A 4 0.39 -4.77 -5.32
C LEU A 4 -0.55 -4.61 -6.52
N GLY A 5 -0.79 -3.36 -6.97
CA GLY A 5 -1.68 -3.09 -8.10
C GLY A 5 -3.17 -3.26 -7.83
N TRP A 6 -3.57 -3.66 -6.61
CA TRP A 6 -4.97 -3.96 -6.27
C TRP A 6 -5.93 -2.78 -6.36
N ILE A 7 -5.44 -1.56 -6.05
CA ILE A 7 -6.24 -0.34 -6.10
C ILE A 7 -5.48 0.79 -6.79
N THR A 8 -6.19 1.58 -7.58
CA THR A 8 -5.66 2.77 -8.23
C THR A 8 -5.84 4.00 -7.34
N PRO A 9 -4.85 4.90 -7.30
CA PRO A 9 -4.98 6.16 -6.57
C PRO A 9 -6.01 7.06 -7.25
N VAL A 10 -6.88 7.67 -6.46
CA VAL A 10 -7.89 8.62 -6.95
C VAL A 10 -7.33 10.03 -7.14
N SER A 11 -6.24 10.36 -6.44
CA SER A 11 -5.52 11.62 -6.62
C SER A 11 -4.09 11.51 -6.08
N HIS A 12 -3.28 12.55 -6.32
CA HIS A 12 -1.95 12.68 -5.74
C HIS A 12 -1.88 13.98 -4.95
N GLY A 13 -1.29 13.93 -3.75
CA GLY A 13 -1.15 15.09 -2.86
C GLY A 13 0.31 15.32 -2.50
N ARG A 14 0.73 16.60 -2.43
CA ARG A 14 2.06 16.96 -1.93
C ARG A 14 2.02 17.00 -0.40
N VAL A 15 2.87 16.21 0.25
CA VAL A 15 3.02 16.18 1.71
C VAL A 15 4.41 16.64 2.08
N GLN A 16 4.49 17.63 2.97
CA GLN A 16 5.74 18.12 3.53
C GLN A 16 6.03 17.40 4.85
N TYR A 17 7.20 16.81 4.96
CA TYR A 17 7.70 16.22 6.20
C TYR A 17 8.69 17.19 6.85
N GLY A 18 8.30 17.78 7.98
CA GLY A 18 9.12 18.73 8.75
C GLY A 18 9.13 20.18 8.23
N ALA A 19 9.85 21.07 8.92
CA ALA A 19 9.90 22.51 8.64
C ALA A 19 10.72 22.89 7.39
N SER A 20 11.37 21.92 6.74
CA SER A 20 12.24 22.14 5.57
C SER A 20 11.47 21.91 4.26
N LYS A 21 11.48 22.92 3.37
CA LYS A 21 10.91 22.84 2.01
C LYS A 21 11.51 21.74 1.13
N ALA A 22 12.67 21.17 1.49
CA ALA A 22 13.32 20.11 0.74
C ALA A 22 12.67 18.72 0.90
N GLY A 23 11.70 18.56 1.82
CA GLY A 23 11.06 17.27 2.13
C GLY A 23 9.67 17.06 1.53
N ALA A 24 9.25 17.86 0.55
CA ALA A 24 7.92 17.73 -0.05
C ALA A 24 7.86 16.51 -0.98
N VAL A 25 7.13 15.47 -0.58
CA VAL A 25 6.93 14.24 -1.37
C VAL A 25 5.51 14.20 -1.91
N THR A 26 5.36 13.87 -3.19
CA THR A 26 4.04 13.57 -3.76
C THR A 26 3.63 12.16 -3.38
N VAL A 27 2.53 12.02 -2.66
CA VAL A 27 1.99 10.73 -2.23
C VAL A 27 0.66 10.44 -2.94
N PRO A 28 0.41 9.18 -3.34
CA PRO A 28 -0.89 8.77 -3.85
C PRO A 28 -1.93 8.80 -2.72
N ARG A 29 -3.15 9.23 -3.05
CA ARG A 29 -4.34 9.16 -2.19
C ARG A 29 -5.29 8.10 -2.74
N PHE A 30 -5.77 7.25 -1.84
CA PHE A 30 -6.71 6.18 -2.16
C PHE A 30 -8.07 6.52 -1.56
N SER A 31 -9.14 6.09 -2.24
CA SER A 31 -10.50 6.21 -1.72
C SER A 31 -10.70 5.24 -0.55
N THR A 32 -11.42 5.67 0.49
CA THR A 32 -11.80 4.79 1.60
C THR A 32 -12.60 3.60 1.12
N CYS A 33 -13.57 3.80 0.22
CA CYS A 33 -14.39 2.70 -0.30
C CYS A 33 -13.56 1.63 -1.05
N HIS A 34 -12.51 2.04 -1.77
CA HIS A 34 -11.62 1.09 -2.45
C HIS A 34 -10.77 0.31 -1.44
N VAL A 35 -10.32 0.96 -0.37
CA VAL A 35 -9.56 0.30 0.70
C VAL A 35 -10.45 -0.66 1.50
N ASP A 36 -11.69 -0.26 1.79
CA ASP A 36 -12.65 -1.07 2.56
C ASP A 36 -13.17 -2.28 1.77
N ALA A 37 -13.12 -2.22 0.44
CA ALA A 37 -13.46 -3.35 -0.44
C ALA A 37 -12.35 -4.42 -0.51
N LEU A 38 -11.10 -4.09 -0.16
CA LEU A 38 -9.97 -5.01 -0.28
C LEU A 38 -10.16 -6.34 0.46
N PRO A 39 -10.73 -6.40 1.69
CA PRO A 39 -10.95 -7.67 2.36
C PRO A 39 -11.91 -8.61 1.65
N ALA A 40 -12.89 -8.06 0.95
CA ALA A 40 -13.84 -8.86 0.16
C ALA A 40 -13.22 -9.31 -1.18
N GLN A 41 -12.36 -8.48 -1.78
CA GLN A 41 -11.70 -8.78 -3.05
C GLN A 41 -10.52 -9.75 -2.92
N HIS A 42 -9.86 -9.74 -1.77
CA HIS A 42 -8.69 -10.56 -1.47
C HIS A 42 -8.91 -11.37 -0.19
N PRO A 43 -9.83 -12.35 -0.19
CA PRO A 43 -10.07 -13.23 0.96
C PRO A 43 -8.86 -14.11 1.29
N GLU A 44 -7.92 -14.29 0.36
CA GLU A 44 -6.67 -15.02 0.55
C GLU A 44 -5.70 -14.33 1.54
N VAL A 45 -5.92 -13.07 1.87
CA VAL A 45 -5.10 -12.31 2.82
C VAL A 45 -5.71 -12.38 4.22
N ASP A 46 -4.91 -12.75 5.21
CA ASP A 46 -5.32 -12.59 6.61
C ASP A 46 -5.26 -11.11 7.03
N TRP A 47 -6.38 -10.41 6.84
CA TRP A 47 -6.56 -9.01 7.19
C TRP A 47 -6.48 -8.74 8.69
N THR A 48 -6.80 -9.72 9.52
CA THR A 48 -6.75 -9.59 10.99
C THR A 48 -5.29 -9.61 11.44
N GLN A 49 -4.52 -10.57 10.96
CA GLN A 49 -3.07 -10.62 11.20
C GLN A 49 -2.42 -9.34 10.69
N LEU A 50 -2.79 -8.86 9.51
CA LEU A 50 -2.23 -7.67 8.89
C LEU A 50 -2.42 -6.39 9.71
N ARG A 51 -3.59 -6.21 10.31
CA ARG A 51 -3.87 -5.07 11.21
C ARG A 51 -3.12 -5.17 12.55
N SER A 52 -2.69 -6.37 12.93
CA SER A 52 -2.00 -6.62 14.20
C SER A 52 -0.47 -6.51 14.11
N ILE A 53 0.09 -6.28 12.92
CA ILE A 53 1.54 -6.28 12.68
C ILE A 53 2.22 -5.21 13.55
N ARG A 54 3.25 -5.64 14.29
CA ARG A 54 4.06 -4.73 15.10
C ARG A 54 5.14 -4.06 14.27
N LYS A 55 5.54 -2.86 14.71
CA LYS A 55 6.70 -2.16 14.15
C LYS A 55 7.93 -3.08 14.16
N GLY A 56 8.61 -3.21 13.03
CA GLY A 56 9.79 -4.06 12.86
C GLY A 56 9.49 -5.48 12.37
N GLN A 57 8.23 -5.91 12.33
CA GLN A 57 7.85 -7.17 11.70
C GLN A 57 7.64 -6.99 10.20
N ARG A 58 8.02 -8.02 9.42
CA ARG A 58 7.86 -8.03 7.97
C ARG A 58 6.38 -8.22 7.62
N SER A 59 5.85 -7.34 6.78
CA SER A 59 4.45 -7.42 6.38
C SER A 59 4.22 -8.60 5.41
N PRO A 60 3.15 -9.41 5.60
CA PRO A 60 2.72 -10.44 4.66
C PRO A 60 2.49 -9.88 3.24
N LEU A 61 1.99 -8.64 3.14
CA LEU A 61 1.82 -7.94 1.85
C LEU A 61 3.14 -7.73 1.12
N ALA A 62 4.27 -7.64 1.82
CA ALA A 62 5.55 -7.45 1.18
C ALA A 62 5.99 -8.71 0.40
N VAL A 63 5.54 -9.89 0.82
CA VAL A 63 5.80 -11.16 0.10
C VAL A 63 4.95 -11.19 -1.17
N LEU A 64 3.64 -10.95 -1.05
CA LEU A 64 2.72 -10.88 -2.20
C LEU A 64 3.14 -9.84 -3.24
N ALA A 65 3.63 -8.68 -2.78
CA ALA A 65 4.10 -7.65 -3.70
C ALA A 65 5.38 -8.06 -4.43
N THR A 66 6.23 -8.94 -3.88
CA THR A 66 7.32 -9.51 -4.66
C THR A 66 6.80 -10.45 -5.74
N GLU A 67 5.84 -11.31 -5.41
CA GLU A 67 5.28 -12.28 -6.36
C GLU A 67 4.56 -11.59 -7.52
N GLN A 68 3.73 -10.59 -7.24
CA GLN A 68 3.04 -9.79 -8.26
C GLN A 68 4.01 -8.98 -9.13
N GLN A 69 5.13 -8.53 -8.57
CA GLN A 69 6.13 -7.74 -9.28
C GLN A 69 7.10 -8.62 -10.08
N SER A 70 7.22 -9.91 -9.74
CA SER A 70 7.88 -10.93 -10.56
C SER A 70 7.00 -11.52 -11.66
N ALA A 71 5.66 -11.38 -11.56
CA ALA A 71 4.70 -11.88 -12.55
C ALA A 71 4.35 -10.85 -13.65
N ALA A 72 4.75 -9.59 -13.52
CA ALA A 72 4.59 -8.58 -14.57
C ALA A 72 5.75 -8.69 -15.59
N PRO A 73 5.49 -8.99 -16.88
CA PRO A 73 6.55 -8.96 -17.89
C PRO A 73 7.01 -7.52 -18.16
N ALA A 74 8.29 -7.40 -18.52
CA ALA A 74 8.98 -6.16 -18.87
C ALA A 74 8.45 -5.49 -20.15
#